data_AF-A0A2Z6I9V8-F1
#
_entry.id   AF-A0A2Z6I9V8-F1
#
_cell.length_a   1.000
_cell.length_b   1.000
_cell.length_c   1.000
_cell.angle_alpha   90.00
_cell.angle_beta   90.00
_cell.angle_gamma   90.00
#
_symmetry.space_group_name_H-M   'P 1'
#
loop_
_entity.id
_entity.type
_entity.pdbx_description
1 polymer ?
#
loop_
_entity_poly.entity_id
_entity_poly.type
_entity_poly.pdbx_seq_one_letter_code
_entity_poly.pdbx_strand_id
1 'polypeptide(L)'
;MTTESTALAVPPTLEDPDTLAELLTYAGGEFLRALRIEDPEEAARKVSEVLFGLAGVFSEESGIVQLPKGWTLAGAGARLRNDEIVVARLKELSDEDRALFDEDDQIIVLAIQVFFEEIEELARDWFERNNAEAFDDEAIHRFLADPVVHLMVLEFGSWLLGESTDEKTAKDAEAAE
;
A
#
# COMPACT_ATOMS: atom_id res chain seq x y z
N MET A 1 40.68 2.85 -10.56
CA MET A 1 39.36 2.84 -11.20
C MET A 1 38.36 2.49 -10.12
N THR A 2 37.74 3.48 -9.52
CA THR A 2 36.62 3.30 -8.58
C THR A 2 35.39 3.03 -9.42
N THR A 3 34.80 1.84 -9.29
CA THR A 3 33.46 1.56 -9.80
C THR A 3 32.49 2.42 -9.00
N GLU A 4 32.08 3.55 -9.58
CA GLU A 4 30.93 4.29 -9.06
C GLU A 4 29.73 3.34 -9.09
N SER A 5 29.21 3.08 -7.91
CA SER A 5 27.94 2.38 -7.74
C SER A 5 26.87 3.22 -8.41
N THR A 6 26.29 2.74 -9.51
CA THR A 6 25.08 3.29 -10.11
C THR A 6 23.85 2.93 -9.26
N ALA A 7 23.94 3.14 -7.94
CA ALA A 7 22.78 3.04 -7.07
C ALA A 7 21.86 4.22 -7.41
N LEU A 8 20.73 3.91 -8.05
CA LEU A 8 19.58 4.76 -8.39
C LEU A 8 19.91 6.26 -8.50
N ALA A 9 20.25 6.70 -9.72
CA ALA A 9 20.64 8.10 -9.97
C ALA A 9 19.52 9.13 -9.66
N VAL A 10 18.27 8.69 -9.45
CA VAL A 10 17.13 9.47 -8.97
C VAL A 10 16.18 8.50 -8.25
N PRO A 11 15.64 8.82 -7.05
CA PRO A 11 14.60 8.00 -6.42
C PRO A 11 13.35 7.94 -7.33
N PRO A 12 12.68 6.78 -7.43
CA PRO A 12 11.46 6.66 -8.23
C PRO A 12 10.36 7.60 -7.69
N THR A 13 9.54 8.15 -8.59
CA THR A 13 8.48 9.10 -8.23
C THR A 13 7.14 8.40 -8.03
N LEU A 14 6.43 8.75 -6.97
CA LEU A 14 5.06 8.29 -6.73
C LEU A 14 4.01 9.14 -7.45
N GLU A 15 4.41 10.18 -8.21
CA GLU A 15 3.49 10.84 -9.17
C GLU A 15 3.12 9.91 -10.33
N ASP A 16 3.92 8.88 -10.58
CA ASP A 16 3.60 7.82 -11.51
C ASP A 16 2.78 6.72 -10.79
N PRO A 17 1.50 6.51 -11.18
CA PRO A 17 0.65 5.54 -10.51
C PRO A 17 1.16 4.10 -10.64
N ASP A 18 1.88 3.77 -11.72
CA ASP A 18 2.43 2.43 -11.91
C ASP A 18 3.56 2.15 -10.92
N THR A 19 4.38 3.16 -10.60
CA THR A 19 5.45 3.06 -9.60
C THR A 19 4.88 2.76 -8.21
N LEU A 20 3.82 3.46 -7.79
CA LEU A 20 3.17 3.16 -6.51
C LEU A 20 2.48 1.80 -6.54
N ALA A 21 1.85 1.43 -7.66
CA ALA A 21 1.23 0.13 -7.79
C ALA A 21 2.25 -1.01 -7.66
N GLU A 22 3.42 -0.91 -8.28
CA GLU A 22 4.50 -1.89 -8.12
C GLU A 22 4.95 -2.02 -6.66
N LEU A 23 5.10 -0.90 -5.94
CA LEU A 23 5.46 -0.89 -4.52
C LEU A 23 4.39 -1.58 -3.67
N LEU A 24 3.12 -1.25 -3.90
CA LEU A 24 1.99 -1.84 -3.19
C LEU A 24 1.82 -3.33 -3.51
N THR A 25 1.99 -3.73 -4.77
CA THR A 25 1.98 -5.14 -5.19
C THR A 25 3.11 -5.92 -4.52
N TYR A 26 4.32 -5.34 -4.45
CA TYR A 26 5.44 -5.96 -3.74
C TYR A 26 5.12 -6.14 -2.24
N ALA A 27 4.64 -5.08 -1.59
CA ALA A 27 4.29 -5.12 -0.18
C ALA A 27 3.15 -6.11 0.11
N GLY A 28 2.13 -6.16 -0.74
CA GLY A 28 1.04 -7.13 -0.67
C GLY A 28 1.55 -8.57 -0.78
N GLY A 29 2.51 -8.83 -1.67
CA GLY A 29 3.16 -10.14 -1.77
C GLY A 29 3.92 -10.54 -0.51
N GLU A 30 4.70 -9.62 0.07
CA GLU A 30 5.42 -9.88 1.33
C GLU A 30 4.45 -10.08 2.51
N PHE A 31 3.36 -9.33 2.56
CA PHE A 31 2.29 -9.52 3.54
C PHE A 31 1.67 -10.92 3.43
N LEU A 32 1.28 -11.35 2.22
CA LEU A 32 0.72 -12.69 1.99
C LEU A 32 1.72 -13.81 2.34
N ARG A 33 3.02 -13.59 2.12
CA ARG A 33 4.07 -14.52 2.56
C ARG A 33 4.19 -14.57 4.09
N ALA A 34 4.07 -13.43 4.77
CA ALA A 34 4.11 -13.38 6.23
C ALA A 34 2.96 -14.18 6.86
N LEU A 35 1.76 -14.15 6.26
CA LEU A 35 0.61 -14.93 6.73
C LEU A 35 0.79 -16.45 6.66
N ARG A 36 1.78 -16.93 5.90
CA ARG A 36 2.10 -18.38 5.78
C ARG A 36 3.08 -18.87 6.84
N ILE A 37 3.65 -17.97 7.63
CA ILE A 37 4.60 -18.35 8.69
C ILE A 37 3.83 -19.08 9.80
N GLU A 38 4.25 -20.30 10.12
CA GLU A 38 3.57 -21.14 11.11
C GLU A 38 3.71 -20.62 12.54
N ASP A 39 4.85 -19.99 12.86
CA ASP A 39 5.09 -19.36 14.15
C ASP A 39 4.31 -18.04 14.25
N PRO A 40 3.33 -17.90 15.16
CA PRO A 40 2.51 -16.70 15.25
C PRO A 40 3.28 -15.44 15.65
N GLU A 41 4.32 -15.57 16.47
CA GLU A 41 5.13 -14.42 16.89
C GLU A 41 6.00 -13.93 15.71
N GLU A 42 6.56 -14.87 14.96
CA GLU A 42 7.32 -14.55 13.75
C GLU A 42 6.43 -13.95 12.65
N ALA A 43 5.23 -14.49 12.44
CA ALA A 43 4.25 -13.97 11.50
C ALA A 43 3.85 -12.53 11.85
N ALA A 44 3.49 -12.27 13.11
CA ALA A 44 3.11 -10.94 13.58
C ALA A 44 4.24 -9.92 13.40
N ARG A 45 5.49 -10.32 13.72
CA ARG A 45 6.67 -9.49 13.48
C ARG A 45 6.84 -9.18 11.99
N LYS A 46 6.68 -10.18 11.12
CA LYS A 46 6.85 -10.00 9.66
C LYS A 46 5.76 -9.12 9.06
N VAL A 47 4.51 -9.27 9.48
CA VAL A 47 3.41 -8.36 9.10
C VAL A 47 3.73 -6.93 9.53
N SER A 48 4.21 -6.76 10.77
CA SER A 48 4.59 -5.43 11.28
C SER A 48 5.74 -4.82 10.49
N GLU A 49 6.77 -5.60 10.15
CA GLU A 49 7.90 -5.16 9.32
C GLU A 49 7.44 -4.66 7.95
N VAL A 50 6.51 -5.36 7.30
CA VAL A 50 5.97 -4.96 6.00
C VAL A 50 5.11 -3.70 6.12
N LEU A 51 4.23 -3.65 7.13
CA LEU A 51 3.35 -2.51 7.38
C LEU A 51 4.13 -1.21 7.67
N PHE A 52 5.00 -1.25 8.66
CA PHE A 52 5.81 -0.07 9.03
C PHE A 52 6.89 0.21 7.98
N GLY A 53 7.39 -0.80 7.28
CA GLY A 53 8.30 -0.63 6.16
C GLY A 53 7.66 0.17 5.03
N LEU A 54 6.44 -0.20 4.62
CA LEU A 54 5.69 0.53 3.59
C LEU A 54 5.31 1.94 4.05
N ALA A 55 4.82 2.10 5.29
CA ALA A 55 4.55 3.43 5.85
C ALA A 55 5.82 4.32 5.86
N GLY A 56 6.97 3.73 6.19
CA GLY A 56 8.27 4.40 6.18
C GLY A 56 8.71 4.89 4.80
N VAL A 57 8.28 4.24 3.71
CA VAL A 57 8.54 4.72 2.33
C VAL A 57 7.89 6.08 2.09
N PHE A 58 6.71 6.33 2.67
CA PHE A 58 6.01 7.61 2.57
C PHE A 58 6.57 8.70 3.49
N SER A 59 7.54 8.39 4.34
CA SER A 59 8.23 9.41 5.12
C SER A 59 9.10 10.27 4.21
N GLU A 60 8.94 11.60 4.32
CA GLU A 60 9.76 12.59 3.61
C GLU A 60 11.26 12.42 3.91
N GLU A 61 11.60 11.91 5.09
CA GLU A 61 12.99 11.68 5.52
C GLU A 61 13.60 10.41 4.91
N SER A 62 12.79 9.50 4.35
CA SER A 62 13.28 8.21 3.85
C SER A 62 14.18 8.37 2.62
N GLY A 63 13.85 9.33 1.75
CA GLY A 63 14.51 9.52 0.45
C GLY A 63 14.40 8.32 -0.50
N ILE A 64 13.56 7.31 -0.18
CA ILE A 64 13.39 6.09 -0.98
C ILE A 64 12.62 6.39 -2.26
N VAL A 65 11.65 7.30 -2.17
CA VAL A 65 10.78 7.74 -3.28
C VAL A 65 10.68 9.25 -3.32
N GLN A 66 10.30 9.79 -4.48
CA GLN A 66 9.86 11.18 -4.59
C GLN A 66 8.34 11.22 -4.41
N LEU A 67 7.88 11.94 -3.40
CA LEU A 67 6.46 12.14 -3.15
C LEU A 67 5.90 13.22 -4.10
N PRO A 68 4.60 13.18 -4.44
CA PRO A 68 3.98 14.21 -5.25
C PRO A 68 4.18 15.60 -4.65
N LYS A 69 4.30 16.61 -5.51
CA LYS A 69 4.55 17.97 -5.04
C LYS A 69 3.48 18.45 -4.05
N GLY A 70 3.90 18.81 -2.84
CA GLY A 70 3.01 19.31 -1.78
C GLY A 70 2.27 18.21 -1.02
N TRP A 71 2.49 16.95 -1.37
CA TRP A 71 2.06 15.82 -0.57
C TRP A 71 2.93 15.73 0.69
N THR A 72 2.29 15.56 1.84
CA THR A 72 2.95 15.30 3.12
C THR A 72 2.23 14.18 3.84
N LEU A 73 2.96 13.47 4.68
CA LEU A 73 2.41 12.35 5.43
C LEU A 73 1.23 12.78 6.32
N ALA A 74 1.42 13.87 7.08
CA ALA A 74 0.37 14.46 7.91
C ALA A 74 -0.81 14.99 7.08
N GLY A 75 -0.55 15.56 5.89
CA GLY A 75 -1.62 16.04 5.00
C GLY A 75 -2.48 14.91 4.46
N ALA A 76 -1.87 13.80 4.04
CA ALA A 76 -2.57 12.59 3.63
C ALA A 76 -3.38 12.00 4.79
N GLY A 77 -2.78 11.91 5.98
CA GLY A 77 -3.43 11.45 7.18
C GLY A 77 -4.65 12.27 7.59
N ALA A 78 -4.54 13.61 7.59
CA ALA A 78 -5.63 14.52 7.89
C ALA A 78 -6.81 14.37 6.92
N ARG A 79 -6.52 14.17 5.62
CA ARG A 79 -7.53 13.88 4.60
C ARG A 79 -8.22 12.54 4.89
N LEU A 80 -7.43 11.48 5.06
CA LEU A 80 -7.90 10.12 5.28
C LEU A 80 -8.67 9.95 6.60
N ARG A 81 -8.37 10.75 7.64
CA ARG A 81 -9.09 10.70 8.92
C ARG A 81 -10.60 10.86 8.78
N ASN A 82 -11.05 11.58 7.75
CA ASN A 82 -12.46 11.82 7.48
C ASN A 82 -13.03 10.91 6.38
N ASP A 83 -12.21 10.03 5.80
CA ASP A 83 -12.64 9.05 4.80
C ASP A 83 -13.54 8.00 5.44
N GLU A 84 -14.60 7.59 4.73
CA GLU A 84 -15.61 6.68 5.27
C GLU A 84 -15.02 5.32 5.69
N ILE A 85 -14.05 4.80 4.94
CA ILE A 85 -13.41 3.50 5.20
C ILE A 85 -12.57 3.59 6.47
N VAL A 86 -11.75 4.64 6.59
CA VAL A 86 -10.91 4.88 7.77
C VAL A 86 -11.77 5.16 9.01
N VAL A 87 -12.83 5.96 8.87
CA VAL A 87 -13.76 6.24 9.96
C VAL A 87 -14.49 4.98 10.43
N ALA A 88 -14.90 4.11 9.50
CA ALA A 88 -15.49 2.82 9.86
C ALA A 88 -14.48 1.98 10.65
N ARG A 89 -13.23 1.89 10.17
CA ARG A 89 -12.18 1.13 10.83
C ARG A 89 -11.85 1.64 12.23
N LEU A 90 -11.74 2.95 12.40
CA LEU A 90 -11.49 3.58 13.72
C LEU A 90 -12.60 3.30 14.74
N LYS A 91 -13.83 3.01 14.30
CA LYS A 91 -14.96 2.67 15.20
C LYS A 91 -14.94 1.22 15.67
N GLU A 92 -14.21 0.35 14.98
CA GLU A 92 -14.05 -1.07 15.34
C GLU A 92 -12.97 -1.27 16.41
N LEU A 93 -12.03 -0.32 16.50
CA LEU A 93 -10.96 -0.33 17.48
C LEU A 93 -11.46 -0.02 18.90
N SER A 94 -10.77 -0.59 19.89
CA SER A 94 -10.95 -0.19 21.28
C SER A 94 -10.51 1.27 21.48
N ASP A 95 -10.95 1.92 22.56
CA ASP A 95 -10.50 3.28 22.87
C ASP A 95 -8.96 3.35 23.06
N GLU A 96 -8.34 2.27 23.56
CA GLU A 96 -6.88 2.16 23.74
C GLU A 96 -6.15 2.08 22.39
N ASP A 97 -6.62 1.20 21.50
CA ASP A 97 -6.00 1.05 20.17
C ASP A 97 -6.25 2.28 19.29
N ARG A 98 -7.42 2.89 19.39
CA ARG A 98 -7.74 4.11 18.64
C ARG A 98 -6.81 5.27 18.99
N ALA A 99 -6.35 5.35 20.24
CA ALA A 99 -5.41 6.39 20.69
C ALA A 99 -4.05 6.31 19.99
N LEU A 100 -3.70 5.16 19.40
CA LEU A 100 -2.49 5.03 18.57
C LEU A 100 -2.57 5.84 17.28
N PHE A 101 -3.77 6.29 16.88
CA PHE A 101 -4.04 7.03 15.65
C PHE A 101 -4.50 8.49 15.90
N ASP A 102 -4.13 9.05 17.07
CA ASP A 102 -4.47 10.43 17.44
C ASP A 102 -3.77 11.46 16.55
N GLU A 103 -2.54 11.18 16.13
CA GLU A 103 -1.79 12.02 15.20
C GLU A 103 -2.14 11.67 13.75
N ASP A 104 -2.16 12.68 12.87
CA ASP A 104 -2.56 12.49 11.47
C ASP A 104 -1.60 11.57 10.72
N ASP A 105 -0.30 11.65 10.98
CA ASP A 105 0.69 10.80 10.31
C ASP A 105 0.48 9.29 10.55
N GLN A 106 -0.08 8.90 11.70
CA GLN A 106 -0.38 7.52 12.03
C GLN A 106 -1.56 6.96 11.22
N ILE A 107 -2.44 7.82 10.68
CA ILE A 107 -3.58 7.39 9.87
C ILE A 107 -3.12 6.68 8.60
N ILE A 108 -1.92 6.98 8.08
CA ILE A 108 -1.38 6.24 6.92
C ILE A 108 -1.23 4.75 7.23
N VAL A 109 -0.84 4.42 8.47
CA VAL A 109 -0.58 3.03 8.87
C VAL A 109 -1.89 2.28 8.86
N LEU A 110 -2.96 2.91 9.35
CA LEU A 110 -4.30 2.34 9.30
C LEU A 110 -4.79 2.16 7.86
N ALA A 111 -4.53 3.14 6.99
CA ALA A 111 -4.89 3.06 5.58
C ALA A 111 -4.16 1.93 4.84
N ILE A 112 -2.86 1.74 5.12
CA ILE A 112 -2.07 0.62 4.59
C ILE A 112 -2.58 -0.72 5.15
N GLN A 113 -2.97 -0.76 6.42
CA GLN A 113 -3.56 -1.96 7.00
C GLN A 113 -4.86 -2.34 6.29
N VAL A 114 -5.74 -1.37 6.01
CA VAL A 114 -6.95 -1.60 5.21
C VAL A 114 -6.61 -2.21 3.85
N PHE A 115 -5.60 -1.66 3.15
CA PHE A 115 -5.12 -2.23 1.89
C PHE A 115 -4.70 -3.71 2.03
N PHE A 116 -3.94 -4.07 3.07
CA PHE A 116 -3.51 -5.45 3.27
C PHE A 116 -4.65 -6.42 3.57
N GLU A 117 -5.65 -5.99 4.32
CA GLU A 117 -6.81 -6.83 4.61
C GLU A 117 -7.64 -7.09 3.34
N GLU A 118 -7.79 -6.08 2.48
CA GLU A 118 -8.48 -6.20 1.19
C GLU A 118 -7.69 -7.11 0.22
N ILE A 119 -6.36 -7.00 0.23
CA ILE A 119 -5.48 -7.94 -0.49
C ILE A 119 -5.65 -9.37 0.03
N GLU A 120 -5.76 -9.57 1.34
CA GLU A 120 -5.98 -10.90 1.94
C GLU A 120 -7.30 -11.51 1.47
N GLU A 121 -8.39 -10.74 1.54
CA GLU A 121 -9.73 -11.18 1.15
C GLU A 121 -9.76 -11.54 -0.34
N LEU A 122 -9.22 -10.67 -1.20
CA LEU A 122 -9.13 -10.94 -2.62
C LEU A 122 -8.25 -12.16 -2.94
N ALA A 123 -7.14 -12.34 -2.23
CA ALA A 123 -6.28 -13.50 -2.39
C ALA A 123 -7.03 -14.78 -2.03
N ARG A 124 -7.73 -14.81 -0.90
CA ARG A 124 -8.55 -15.94 -0.45
C ARG A 124 -9.58 -16.33 -1.51
N ASP A 125 -10.37 -15.37 -2.00
CA ASP A 125 -11.37 -15.63 -3.02
C ASP A 125 -10.74 -16.09 -4.35
N TRP A 126 -9.60 -15.52 -4.74
CA TRP A 126 -8.92 -15.89 -5.96
C TRP A 126 -8.38 -17.33 -5.87
N PHE A 127 -7.80 -17.72 -4.74
CA PHE A 127 -7.28 -19.08 -4.55
C PHE A 127 -8.38 -20.13 -4.53
N GLU A 128 -9.51 -19.84 -3.89
CA GLU A 128 -10.69 -20.69 -3.93
C GLU A 128 -11.20 -20.87 -5.36
N ARG A 129 -11.34 -19.78 -6.12
CA ARG A 129 -11.79 -19.79 -7.52
C ARG A 129 -10.84 -20.54 -8.46
N ASN A 130 -9.54 -20.51 -8.18
CA ASN A 130 -8.52 -21.11 -9.04
C ASN A 130 -8.08 -22.52 -8.61
N ASN A 131 -8.74 -23.12 -7.60
CA ASN A 131 -8.35 -24.41 -7.01
C ASN A 131 -6.86 -24.48 -6.67
N ALA A 132 -6.29 -23.37 -6.17
CA ALA A 132 -4.91 -23.38 -5.69
C ALA A 132 -4.87 -24.21 -4.40
N GLU A 133 -4.37 -25.45 -4.50
CA GLU A 133 -4.32 -26.39 -3.36
C GLU A 133 -3.40 -25.89 -2.23
N ALA A 134 -2.48 -24.97 -2.53
CA ALA A 134 -1.60 -24.34 -1.59
C ALA A 134 -1.38 -22.86 -1.93
N PHE A 135 -1.22 -22.06 -0.88
CA PHE A 135 -0.86 -20.64 -0.92
C PHE A 135 0.64 -20.48 -1.25
N ASP A 136 1.14 -21.13 -2.31
CA ASP A 136 2.57 -21.10 -2.64
C ASP A 136 3.00 -19.82 -3.36
N ASP A 137 4.30 -19.66 -3.58
CA ASP A 137 4.85 -18.43 -4.20
C ASP A 137 4.39 -18.24 -5.65
N GLU A 138 4.12 -19.34 -6.37
CA GLU A 138 3.62 -19.28 -7.73
C GLU A 138 2.16 -18.83 -7.75
N ALA A 139 1.34 -19.34 -6.83
CA ALA A 139 -0.03 -18.92 -6.65
C ALA A 139 -0.10 -17.42 -6.28
N ILE A 140 0.72 -16.97 -5.32
CA ILE A 140 0.83 -15.54 -4.97
C ILE A 140 1.24 -14.71 -6.19
N HIS A 141 2.24 -15.16 -6.96
CA HIS A 141 2.67 -14.44 -8.17
C HIS A 141 1.54 -14.32 -9.20
N ARG A 142 0.80 -15.40 -9.44
CA ARG A 142 -0.33 -15.41 -10.38
C ARG A 142 -1.50 -14.54 -9.90
N PHE A 143 -1.77 -14.54 -8.60
CA PHE A 143 -2.76 -13.64 -7.99
C PHE A 143 -2.36 -12.17 -8.20
N LEU A 144 -1.13 -11.80 -7.86
CA LEU A 144 -0.64 -10.42 -7.99
C LEU A 144 -0.52 -9.98 -9.45
N ALA A 145 -0.34 -10.92 -10.39
CA ALA A 145 -0.35 -10.65 -11.83
C ALA A 145 -1.77 -10.60 -12.43
N ASP A 146 -2.81 -10.85 -11.65
CA ASP A 146 -4.19 -10.78 -12.13
C ASP A 146 -4.57 -9.31 -12.43
N PRO A 147 -5.09 -9.00 -13.64
CA PRO A 147 -5.47 -7.63 -13.99
C PRO A 147 -6.47 -6.97 -13.04
N VAL A 148 -7.35 -7.75 -12.41
CA VAL A 148 -8.33 -7.22 -11.44
C VAL A 148 -7.61 -6.76 -10.17
N VAL A 149 -6.61 -7.52 -9.72
CA VAL A 149 -5.81 -7.17 -8.55
C VAL A 149 -4.98 -5.92 -8.84
N HIS A 150 -4.38 -5.83 -10.04
CA HIS A 150 -3.64 -4.64 -10.44
C HIS A 150 -4.51 -3.37 -10.47
N LEU A 151 -5.74 -3.45 -10.99
CA LEU A 151 -6.69 -2.33 -10.97
C LEU A 151 -7.03 -1.87 -9.55
N MET A 152 -7.30 -2.82 -8.64
CA MET A 152 -7.54 -2.49 -7.24
C MET A 152 -6.32 -1.82 -6.59
N VAL A 153 -5.12 -2.33 -6.85
CA VAL A 153 -3.88 -1.73 -6.33
C VAL A 153 -3.71 -0.29 -6.83
N LEU A 154 -4.02 0.00 -8.10
CA LEU A 154 -4.00 1.36 -8.65
C LEU A 154 -5.04 2.27 -7.98
N GLU A 155 -6.23 1.76 -7.70
CA GLU A 155 -7.28 2.49 -6.97
C GLU A 155 -6.84 2.82 -5.54
N PHE A 156 -6.24 1.87 -4.82
CA PHE A 156 -5.65 2.12 -3.50
C PHE A 156 -4.52 3.12 -3.54
N GLY A 157 -3.63 3.03 -4.53
CA GLY A 157 -2.56 4.00 -4.72
C GLY A 157 -3.09 5.42 -4.91
N SER A 158 -4.09 5.57 -5.78
CA SER A 158 -4.78 6.85 -6.01
C SER A 158 -5.43 7.37 -4.73
N TRP A 159 -6.10 6.47 -3.98
CA TRP A 159 -6.73 6.80 -2.70
C TRP A 159 -5.73 7.23 -1.62
N LEU A 160 -4.55 6.61 -1.53
CA LEU A 160 -3.48 7.00 -0.60
C LEU A 160 -2.89 8.37 -0.95
N LEU A 161 -2.65 8.60 -2.24
CA LEU A 161 -2.09 9.87 -2.72
C LEU A 161 -3.12 11.02 -2.72
N GLY A 162 -4.42 10.69 -2.65
CA GLY A 162 -5.49 11.67 -2.70
C GLY A 162 -5.78 12.15 -4.12
N GLU A 163 -5.38 11.39 -5.14
CA GLU A 163 -5.73 11.64 -6.53
C GLU A 163 -7.19 11.20 -6.73
N SER A 164 -8.10 12.17 -6.84
CA SER A 164 -9.49 11.84 -7.16
C SER A 164 -9.59 11.29 -8.58
N THR A 165 -10.51 10.36 -8.82
CA THR A 165 -10.89 9.88 -10.16
C THR A 165 -11.27 11.05 -11.10
N ASP A 166 -11.72 12.18 -10.56
CA ASP A 166 -12.02 13.40 -11.31
C ASP A 166 -10.76 14.15 -11.79
N GLU A 167 -9.66 14.15 -11.03
CA GLU A 167 -8.38 14.75 -11.44
C GLU A 167 -7.63 13.91 -12.48
N LYS A 168 -7.73 12.58 -12.40
CA LYS A 168 -7.19 11.69 -13.44
C LYS A 168 -7.89 11.91 -14.78
N THR A 169 -9.22 12.06 -14.76
CA THR A 169 -10.03 12.38 -15.95
C THR A 169 -9.69 13.77 -16.52
N ALA A 170 -9.38 14.74 -15.66
CA ALA A 170 -8.97 16.08 -16.09
C ALA A 170 -7.55 16.11 -16.69
N LYS A 171 -6.59 15.39 -16.09
CA LYS A 171 -5.22 15.27 -16.61
C LYS A 171 -5.16 14.51 -17.94
N ASP A 172 -5.93 13.43 -18.07
CA ASP A 172 -6.01 12.65 -19.32
C ASP A 172 -6.67 13.46 -20.46
N ALA A 173 -7.58 14.37 -20.15
CA ALA A 173 -8.17 15.29 -21.13
C ALA A 173 -7.19 16.40 -21.57
N GLU A 174 -6.36 16.92 -20.66
CA GLU A 174 -5.33 17.93 -20.99
C GLU A 174 -4.15 17.35 -21.79
N ALA A 175 -3.81 16.08 -21.59
CA ALA A 175 -2.73 15.42 -22.33
C ALA A 175 -3.12 14.98 -23.76
N ALA A 176 -4.41 15.09 -24.12
CA ALA A 176 -4.96 14.72 -25.42
C ALA A 176 -5.20 15.92 -26.36
N GLU A 177 -4.89 17.15 -25.93
CA GLU A 177 -4.85 18.38 -26.76
C GLU A 177 -3.43 18.73 -27.23
#